data_AF-A0AAV3IPB3-F1
#
_entry.id   AF-A0AAV3IPB3-F1
#
_cell.length_a   1.000
_cell.length_b   1.000
_cell.length_c   1.000
_cell.angle_alpha   90.00
_cell.angle_beta   90.00
_cell.angle_gamma   90.00
#
_symmetry.space_group_name_H-M   'P 1'
#
loop_
_entity.id
_entity.type
_entity.pdbx_description
1 polymer ?
#
loop_
_entity_poly.entity_id
_entity_poly.type
_entity_poly.pdbx_seq_one_letter_code
_entity_poly.pdbx_strand_id
1 'polypeptide(L)'
;MPELPEVETTKTSLFPLLNQKVLSVEVRNPSLRWPIPDDIQRLVGQRLIGLNRRSKYILAEFEQDQMLWHLGMSGSFRLCQPNDELRKHDHLIIQFEDQQLCYHDPRRFGCILWLNPETQGKLIDTLGPEPLSTDFHAEYLASKLKNKAVGIKIALMDNHVVVGVGNIYATESLFNVGIHPAQPAGDLTMQQIEKLVIEIKRILKSAIDLGGSTLRDYSNAMGENGYFQQTLLAYGRAGEMCVNCETTLENLKLGQRASVFCPQCQPLKKLKSLNFLEEDNMQTAIVRHILVKDKDLAEQLKKKLQSGADFAKLAKQYSTCNSAKRGGELGEVKKGQLVPVIDKVVFTAAERVLQGPIKSQFGYHLLEVKFRMGSLR
;
A
#
# COMPACT_ATOMS: atom_id res chain seq x y z
N MET A 1 11.18 -14.87 9.73
CA MET A 1 9.78 -15.01 10.16
C MET A 1 9.04 -15.61 9.00
N PRO A 2 8.49 -16.82 9.14
CA PRO A 2 7.61 -17.38 8.14
C PRO A 2 6.44 -16.41 7.86
N GLU A 3 6.27 -16.02 6.61
CA GLU A 3 5.11 -15.28 6.13
C GLU A 3 4.17 -16.27 5.42
N LEU A 4 3.21 -15.80 4.62
CA LEU A 4 2.24 -16.72 4.01
C LEU A 4 2.88 -17.79 3.11
N PRO A 5 3.81 -17.46 2.20
CA PRO A 5 4.45 -18.45 1.33
C PRO A 5 5.16 -19.55 2.11
N GLU A 6 5.93 -19.20 3.14
CA GLU A 6 6.63 -20.19 3.97
C GLU A 6 5.66 -21.09 4.75
N VAL A 7 4.58 -20.53 5.28
CA VAL A 7 3.57 -21.33 5.98
C VAL A 7 2.84 -22.26 5.02
N GLU A 8 2.55 -21.80 3.79
CA GLU A 8 1.96 -22.64 2.74
C GLU A 8 2.90 -23.77 2.32
N THR A 9 4.18 -23.48 2.08
CA THR A 9 5.21 -24.49 1.77
C THR A 9 5.37 -25.49 2.92
N THR A 10 5.37 -25.01 4.18
CA THR A 10 5.43 -25.88 5.36
C THR A 10 4.21 -26.81 5.39
N LYS A 11 2.99 -26.28 5.24
CA LYS A 11 1.76 -27.09 5.21
C LYS A 11 1.84 -28.17 4.13
N THR A 12 2.25 -27.82 2.90
CA THR A 12 2.37 -28.79 1.80
C THR A 12 3.41 -29.87 2.10
N SER A 13 4.54 -29.51 2.74
CA SER A 13 5.55 -30.50 3.15
C SER A 13 5.08 -31.46 4.24
N LEU A 14 3.96 -31.19 4.91
CA LEU A 14 3.34 -32.06 5.91
C LEU A 14 2.29 -33.02 5.31
N PHE A 15 1.96 -32.91 4.02
CA PHE A 15 1.00 -33.80 3.36
C PHE A 15 1.31 -35.31 3.47
N PRO A 16 2.57 -35.77 3.57
CA PRO A 16 2.84 -37.18 3.84
C PRO A 16 2.21 -37.71 5.13
N LEU A 17 1.89 -36.85 6.10
CA LEU A 17 1.21 -37.22 7.34
C LEU A 17 -0.30 -37.44 7.16
N LEU A 18 -0.88 -37.00 6.04
CA LEU A 18 -2.32 -37.14 5.80
C LEU A 18 -2.73 -38.61 5.80
N ASN A 19 -3.88 -38.87 6.40
CA ASN A 19 -4.47 -40.16 6.69
C ASN A 19 -3.65 -41.07 7.61
N GLN A 20 -2.50 -40.63 8.15
CA GLN A 20 -1.76 -41.41 9.13
C GLN A 20 -2.35 -41.26 10.53
N LYS A 21 -2.29 -42.34 11.31
CA LYS A 21 -2.71 -42.37 12.72
C LYS A 21 -1.60 -41.87 13.63
N VAL A 22 -1.95 -41.05 14.62
CA VAL A 22 -1.05 -40.66 15.70
C VAL A 22 -0.89 -41.83 16.68
N LEU A 23 0.34 -42.26 16.91
CA LEU A 23 0.70 -43.36 17.81
C LEU A 23 1.09 -42.86 19.20
N SER A 24 1.79 -41.74 19.29
CA SER A 24 2.18 -41.13 20.56
C SER A 24 2.44 -39.63 20.39
N VAL A 25 2.36 -38.90 21.50
CA VAL A 25 2.73 -37.48 21.57
C VAL A 25 3.69 -37.31 22.75
N GLU A 26 4.79 -36.59 22.55
CA GLU A 26 5.73 -36.23 23.60
C GLU A 26 5.90 -34.71 23.64
N VAL A 27 5.64 -34.11 24.81
CA VAL A 27 5.87 -32.69 25.08
C VAL A 27 7.13 -32.56 25.93
N ARG A 28 8.20 -32.03 25.34
CA ARG A 28 9.48 -31.79 26.04
C ARG A 28 9.50 -30.44 26.74
N ASN A 29 8.79 -29.45 26.18
CA ASN A 29 8.63 -28.15 26.80
C ASN A 29 7.28 -27.52 26.42
N PRO A 30 6.33 -27.39 27.36
CA PRO A 30 5.02 -26.83 27.06
C PRO A 30 5.05 -25.29 26.91
N SER A 31 6.11 -24.61 27.36
CA SER A 31 6.16 -23.15 27.46
C SER A 31 6.51 -22.47 26.13
N LEU A 32 5.52 -22.39 25.23
CA LEU A 32 5.57 -21.56 24.01
C LEU A 32 4.94 -20.17 24.27
N ARG A 33 4.56 -19.44 23.20
CA ARG A 33 3.85 -18.15 23.33
C ARG A 33 2.58 -18.28 24.18
N TRP A 34 1.89 -19.39 23.98
CA TRP A 34 0.86 -19.92 24.86
C TRP A 34 1.26 -21.35 25.23
N PRO A 35 0.95 -21.82 26.44
CA PRO A 35 1.23 -23.20 26.82
C PRO A 35 0.62 -24.19 25.82
N ILE A 36 1.37 -25.25 25.48
CA ILE A 36 0.81 -26.39 24.77
C ILE A 36 -0.30 -27.00 25.65
N PRO A 37 -1.48 -27.34 25.08
CA PRO A 37 -2.57 -27.92 25.86
C PRO A 37 -2.15 -29.18 26.64
N ASP A 38 -2.50 -29.24 27.92
CA ASP A 38 -2.13 -30.36 28.80
C ASP A 38 -2.77 -31.69 28.36
N ASP A 39 -3.84 -31.62 27.59
CA ASP A 39 -4.62 -32.74 27.07
C ASP A 39 -4.29 -33.08 25.60
N ILE A 40 -3.15 -32.62 25.07
CA ILE A 40 -2.70 -32.91 23.69
C ILE A 40 -2.61 -34.41 23.37
N GLN A 41 -2.50 -35.26 24.40
CA GLN A 41 -2.53 -36.71 24.27
C GLN A 41 -3.83 -37.25 23.66
N ARG A 42 -4.93 -36.48 23.64
CA ARG A 42 -6.16 -36.90 22.95
C ARG A 42 -5.95 -37.16 21.45
N LEU A 43 -4.90 -36.59 20.84
CA LEU A 43 -4.55 -36.86 19.45
C LEU A 43 -4.20 -38.35 19.23
N VAL A 44 -3.68 -39.02 20.26
CA VAL A 44 -3.29 -40.43 20.17
C VAL A 44 -4.49 -41.27 19.77
N GLY A 45 -4.32 -42.03 18.69
CA GLY A 45 -5.38 -42.85 18.12
C GLY A 45 -6.14 -42.21 16.97
N GLN A 46 -6.05 -40.89 16.77
CA GLN A 46 -6.74 -40.20 15.68
C GLN A 46 -5.90 -40.19 14.41
N ARG A 47 -6.57 -40.19 13.25
CA ARG A 47 -5.94 -39.90 11.96
C ARG A 47 -5.95 -38.41 11.64
N LEU A 48 -4.87 -37.90 11.05
CA LEU A 48 -4.84 -36.57 10.47
C LEU A 48 -5.57 -36.59 9.12
N ILE A 49 -6.74 -35.98 9.01
CA ILE A 49 -7.59 -36.05 7.82
C ILE A 49 -7.46 -34.80 6.93
N GLY A 50 -7.00 -33.68 7.47
CA GLY A 50 -6.92 -32.43 6.73
C GLY A 50 -5.78 -31.52 7.18
N LEU A 51 -5.21 -30.81 6.21
CA LEU A 51 -4.23 -29.75 6.45
C LEU A 51 -4.61 -28.53 5.62
N ASN A 52 -5.02 -27.48 6.30
CA ASN A 52 -5.41 -26.20 5.72
C ASN A 52 -4.49 -25.08 6.22
N ARG A 53 -4.58 -23.91 5.59
CA ARG A 53 -3.89 -22.69 6.05
C ARG A 53 -4.87 -21.54 6.11
N ARG A 54 -4.78 -20.76 7.17
CA ARG A 54 -5.40 -19.45 7.28
C ARG A 54 -4.36 -18.45 7.75
N SER A 55 -4.12 -17.38 6.98
CA SER A 55 -3.06 -16.41 7.27
C SER A 55 -1.70 -17.09 7.45
N LYS A 56 -1.12 -17.02 8.66
CA LYS A 56 0.15 -17.64 9.06
C LYS A 56 -0.05 -18.83 10.00
N TYR A 57 -1.27 -19.37 10.02
CA TYR A 57 -1.65 -20.53 10.81
C TYR A 57 -1.83 -21.75 9.91
N ILE A 58 -1.28 -22.88 10.34
CA ILE A 58 -1.60 -24.20 9.79
C ILE A 58 -2.76 -24.75 10.64
N LEU A 59 -3.82 -25.18 9.98
CA LEU A 59 -4.99 -25.79 10.61
C LEU A 59 -4.92 -27.29 10.32
N ALA A 60 -4.64 -28.07 11.35
CA ALA A 60 -4.54 -29.52 11.26
C ALA A 60 -5.82 -30.15 11.79
N GLU A 61 -6.51 -30.87 10.92
CA GLU A 61 -7.78 -31.52 11.21
C GLU A 61 -7.57 -33.01 11.44
N PHE A 62 -7.92 -33.48 12.63
CA PHE A 62 -7.95 -34.87 13.00
C PHE A 62 -9.41 -35.37 13.02
N GLU A 63 -9.60 -36.68 13.14
CA GLU A 63 -10.94 -37.31 13.10
C GLU A 63 -11.94 -36.72 14.12
N GLN A 64 -11.47 -36.28 15.30
CA GLN A 64 -12.33 -35.78 16.37
C GLN A 64 -11.97 -34.36 16.81
N ASP A 65 -10.74 -33.93 16.58
CA ASP A 65 -10.24 -32.63 17.03
C ASP A 65 -9.58 -31.83 15.91
N GLN A 66 -9.50 -30.51 16.11
CA GLN A 66 -8.79 -29.61 15.22
C GLN A 66 -7.73 -28.83 15.98
N MET A 67 -6.58 -28.61 15.35
CA MET A 67 -5.44 -27.92 15.91
C MET A 67 -5.05 -26.71 15.06
N LEU A 68 -4.59 -25.66 15.73
CA LEU A 68 -4.03 -24.45 15.14
C LEU A 68 -2.55 -24.38 15.51
N TRP A 69 -1.70 -24.35 14.49
CA TRP A 69 -0.24 -24.25 14.64
C TRP A 69 0.25 -22.94 14.05
N HIS A 70 1.08 -22.22 14.80
CA HIS A 70 1.74 -21.00 14.35
C HIS A 70 3.26 -21.12 14.54
N LEU A 71 4.02 -20.88 13.49
CA LEU A 71 5.49 -21.01 13.52
C LEU A 71 6.19 -19.87 14.27
N GLY A 72 5.53 -18.74 14.49
CA GLY A 72 6.16 -17.60 15.16
C GLY A 72 7.29 -17.00 14.32
N MET A 73 8.44 -16.77 14.95
CA MET A 73 9.60 -16.16 14.27
C MET A 73 10.63 -17.18 13.79
N SER A 74 10.80 -18.26 14.57
CA SER A 74 11.87 -19.27 14.44
C SER A 74 11.35 -20.69 14.58
N GLY A 75 10.03 -20.88 14.60
CA GLY A 75 9.43 -22.20 14.63
C GLY A 75 9.54 -22.87 13.27
N SER A 76 9.78 -24.16 13.28
CA SER A 76 9.74 -25.03 12.10
C SER A 76 9.22 -26.42 12.48
N PHE A 77 8.53 -27.03 11.53
CA PHE A 77 8.23 -28.46 11.60
C PHE A 77 9.30 -29.23 10.84
N ARG A 78 9.61 -30.44 11.28
CA ARG A 78 10.47 -31.39 10.57
C ARG A 78 9.82 -32.76 10.58
N LEU A 79 9.87 -33.44 9.44
CA LEU A 79 9.61 -34.87 9.37
C LEU A 79 10.91 -35.61 9.64
N CYS A 80 10.88 -36.47 10.65
CA CYS A 80 12.02 -37.23 11.15
C CYS A 80 11.68 -38.73 11.13
N GLN A 81 12.71 -39.56 11.14
CA GLN A 81 12.57 -40.97 11.48
C GLN A 81 12.53 -41.15 13.01
N PRO A 82 11.86 -42.20 13.53
CA PRO A 82 11.71 -42.42 14.98
C PRO A 82 13.02 -42.46 15.79
N ASN A 83 14.14 -42.76 15.13
CA ASN A 83 15.46 -42.88 15.76
C ASN A 83 16.36 -41.66 15.52
N ASP A 84 15.87 -40.62 14.86
CA ASP A 84 16.65 -39.41 14.63
C ASP A 84 16.91 -38.67 15.96
N GLU A 85 18.11 -38.12 16.11
CA GLU A 85 18.48 -37.40 17.32
C GLU A 85 17.66 -36.11 17.48
N LEU A 86 17.01 -35.96 18.63
CA LEU A 86 16.21 -34.78 18.96
C LEU A 86 17.10 -33.58 19.28
N ARG A 87 16.74 -32.41 18.74
CA ARG A 87 17.47 -31.17 18.97
C ARG A 87 17.08 -30.55 20.30
N LYS A 88 17.95 -29.69 20.85
CA LYS A 88 17.73 -28.96 22.11
C LYS A 88 16.40 -28.19 22.16
N HIS A 89 15.96 -27.64 21.03
CA HIS A 89 14.75 -26.82 20.94
C HIS A 89 13.59 -27.52 20.23
N ASP A 90 13.63 -28.86 20.14
CA ASP A 90 12.47 -29.67 19.74
C ASP A 90 11.54 -29.82 20.95
N HIS A 91 10.40 -29.12 20.92
CA HIS A 91 9.51 -28.95 22.09
C HIS A 91 8.31 -29.89 22.09
N LEU A 92 7.83 -30.28 20.89
CA LEU A 92 6.72 -31.20 20.69
C LEU A 92 7.09 -32.22 19.62
N ILE A 93 6.79 -33.47 19.92
CA ILE A 93 7.00 -34.62 19.05
C ILE A 93 5.65 -35.32 18.90
N ILE A 94 5.25 -35.59 17.66
CA ILE A 94 4.06 -36.39 17.35
C ILE A 94 4.52 -37.56 16.49
N GLN A 95 4.43 -38.78 17.02
CA GLN A 95 4.72 -39.99 16.27
C GLN A 95 3.48 -40.39 15.47
N PHE A 96 3.61 -40.49 14.15
CA PHE A 96 2.62 -41.08 13.26
C PHE A 96 3.02 -42.53 12.92
N GLU A 97 2.23 -43.21 12.08
CA GLU A 97 2.49 -44.60 11.66
C GLU A 97 3.88 -44.76 11.02
N ASP A 98 4.22 -43.93 10.03
CA ASP A 98 5.44 -44.12 9.23
C ASP A 98 6.59 -43.16 9.58
N GLN A 99 6.28 -42.07 10.30
CA GLN A 99 7.20 -40.96 10.46
C GLN A 99 6.86 -40.12 11.70
N GLN A 100 7.80 -39.29 12.11
CA GLN A 100 7.71 -38.46 13.30
C GLN A 100 7.66 -36.99 12.90
N LEU A 101 6.74 -36.22 13.47
CA LEU A 101 6.67 -34.77 13.33
C LEU A 101 7.31 -34.11 14.55
N CYS A 102 8.38 -33.35 14.35
CA CYS A 102 9.05 -32.58 15.39
C CYS A 102 8.81 -31.09 15.20
N TYR A 103 8.31 -30.41 16.23
CA TYR A 103 8.21 -28.95 16.29
C TYR A 103 9.41 -28.35 17.01
N HIS A 104 10.18 -27.55 16.28
CA HIS A 104 11.39 -26.89 16.74
C HIS A 104 11.14 -25.38 16.88
N ASP A 105 11.43 -24.74 18.01
CA ASP A 105 11.37 -23.28 18.11
C ASP A 105 12.36 -22.70 19.16
N PRO A 106 13.54 -22.22 18.75
CA PRO A 106 14.53 -21.65 19.67
C PRO A 106 14.03 -20.45 20.49
N ARG A 107 13.13 -19.63 19.92
CA ARG A 107 12.63 -18.40 20.57
C ARG A 107 11.29 -18.59 21.26
N ARG A 108 10.61 -19.72 21.02
CA ARG A 108 9.32 -20.09 21.63
C ARG A 108 8.22 -19.04 21.40
N PHE A 109 8.21 -18.46 20.20
CA PHE A 109 7.23 -17.46 19.78
C PHE A 109 6.11 -18.04 18.93
N GLY A 110 6.22 -19.29 18.50
CA GLY A 110 5.09 -20.01 17.93
C GLY A 110 4.10 -20.49 18.99
N CYS A 111 3.06 -21.17 18.52
CA CYS A 111 2.07 -21.79 19.38
C CYS A 111 1.47 -23.03 18.74
N ILE A 112 1.07 -23.97 19.59
CA ILE A 112 0.37 -25.19 19.25
C ILE A 112 -0.88 -25.20 20.14
N LEU A 113 -2.06 -25.05 19.55
CA LEU A 113 -3.33 -24.88 20.28
C LEU A 113 -4.42 -25.74 19.67
N TRP A 114 -5.42 -26.11 20.47
CA TRP A 114 -6.70 -26.56 19.92
C TRP A 114 -7.37 -25.43 19.15
N LEU A 115 -8.00 -25.76 18.03
CA LEU A 115 -8.92 -24.89 17.33
C LEU A 115 -10.33 -25.14 17.86
N ASN A 116 -10.80 -24.22 18.68
CA ASN A 116 -12.11 -24.24 19.33
C ASN A 116 -12.78 -22.86 19.16
N PRO A 117 -14.05 -22.66 19.55
CA PRO A 117 -14.75 -21.39 19.33
C PRO A 117 -14.00 -20.17 19.91
N GLU A 118 -13.32 -20.32 21.04
CA GLU A 118 -12.55 -19.23 21.68
C GLU A 118 -11.31 -18.85 20.86
N THR A 119 -10.47 -19.82 20.51
CA THR A 119 -9.24 -19.59 19.74
C THR A 119 -9.55 -19.14 18.33
N GLN A 120 -10.60 -19.67 17.71
CA GLN A 120 -11.10 -19.23 16.41
C GLN A 120 -11.54 -17.76 16.46
N GLY A 121 -12.41 -17.39 17.41
CA GLY A 121 -12.88 -16.02 17.57
C GLY A 121 -11.74 -15.02 17.79
N LYS A 122 -10.71 -15.42 18.55
CA LYS A 122 -9.59 -14.55 18.91
C LYS A 122 -8.49 -14.46 17.84
N LEU A 123 -8.19 -15.55 17.14
CA LEU A 123 -7.01 -15.65 16.27
C LEU A 123 -7.35 -15.69 14.78
N ILE A 124 -8.58 -16.07 14.42
CA ILE A 124 -9.01 -16.32 13.04
C ILE A 124 -10.09 -15.34 12.59
N ASP A 125 -11.15 -15.15 13.37
CA ASP A 125 -12.35 -14.42 12.90
C ASP A 125 -12.11 -12.92 12.70
N THR A 126 -11.09 -12.35 13.35
CA THR A 126 -10.72 -10.92 13.17
C THR A 126 -9.85 -10.66 11.95
N LEU A 127 -9.42 -11.71 11.24
CA LEU A 127 -8.47 -11.60 10.15
C LEU A 127 -9.11 -11.08 8.84
N GLY A 128 -8.39 -10.23 8.13
CA GLY A 128 -8.72 -9.78 6.77
C GLY A 128 -8.62 -10.90 5.72
N PRO A 129 -9.01 -10.65 4.47
CA PRO A 129 -9.09 -11.67 3.43
C PRO A 129 -7.72 -12.27 3.10
N GLU A 130 -7.74 -13.50 2.57
CA GLU A 130 -6.56 -14.13 1.97
C GLU A 130 -6.12 -13.32 0.75
N PRO A 131 -4.82 -12.98 0.62
CA PRO A 131 -4.36 -12.11 -0.46
C PRO A 131 -4.50 -12.75 -1.84
N LEU A 132 -4.57 -14.08 -1.93
CA LEU A 132 -4.74 -14.82 -3.19
C LEU A 132 -6.21 -15.14 -3.50
N SER A 133 -7.17 -14.81 -2.62
CA SER A 133 -8.60 -15.02 -2.90
C SER A 133 -9.17 -13.92 -3.78
N THR A 134 -10.42 -14.10 -4.22
CA THR A 134 -11.20 -13.08 -4.92
C THR A 134 -11.61 -11.93 -4.00
N ASP A 135 -11.71 -12.16 -2.69
CA ASP A 135 -12.13 -11.16 -1.71
C ASP A 135 -11.07 -10.06 -1.50
N PHE A 136 -9.80 -10.37 -1.79
CA PHE A 136 -8.75 -9.37 -1.86
C PHE A 136 -8.70 -8.75 -3.26
N HIS A 137 -9.40 -7.64 -3.43
CA HIS A 137 -9.45 -6.86 -4.68
C HIS A 137 -9.23 -5.36 -4.43
N ALA A 138 -9.10 -4.58 -5.51
CA ALA A 138 -8.69 -3.19 -5.44
C ALA A 138 -9.71 -2.31 -4.69
N GLU A 139 -11.01 -2.49 -4.94
CA GLU A 139 -12.08 -1.73 -4.29
C GLU A 139 -12.15 -2.05 -2.79
N TYR A 140 -11.98 -3.33 -2.43
CA TYR A 140 -11.85 -3.75 -1.03
C TYR A 140 -10.68 -3.02 -0.37
N LEU A 141 -9.48 -3.08 -0.97
CA LEU A 141 -8.29 -2.46 -0.41
C LEU A 141 -8.47 -0.94 -0.29
N ALA A 142 -8.99 -0.27 -1.32
CA ALA A 142 -9.28 1.16 -1.29
C ALA A 142 -10.22 1.54 -0.14
N SER A 143 -11.28 0.76 0.07
CA SER A 143 -12.22 1.00 1.18
C SER A 143 -11.54 0.87 2.55
N LYS A 144 -10.61 -0.09 2.72
CA LYS A 144 -9.87 -0.32 3.96
C LYS A 144 -8.77 0.72 4.20
N LEU A 145 -8.18 1.27 3.15
CA LEU A 145 -7.13 2.29 3.26
C LEU A 145 -7.71 3.70 3.41
N LYS A 146 -8.97 3.92 3.07
CA LYS A 146 -9.66 5.22 3.20
C LYS A 146 -9.42 5.83 4.59
N ASN A 147 -8.98 7.08 4.61
CA ASN A 147 -8.67 7.87 5.82
C ASN A 147 -7.52 7.33 6.70
N LYS A 148 -6.78 6.30 6.28
CA LYS A 148 -5.60 5.83 7.04
C LYS A 148 -4.40 6.74 6.75
N ALA A 149 -4.01 7.54 7.76
CA ALA A 149 -2.81 8.38 7.71
C ALA A 149 -1.49 7.61 7.91
N VAL A 150 -1.57 6.34 8.36
CA VAL A 150 -0.38 5.49 8.52
C VAL A 150 0.23 5.15 7.16
N GLY A 151 1.55 4.94 7.12
CA GLY A 151 2.23 4.53 5.89
C GLY A 151 1.66 3.24 5.30
N ILE A 152 1.57 3.16 3.98
CA ILE A 152 0.98 2.03 3.24
C ILE A 152 1.63 0.70 3.63
N LYS A 153 2.94 0.67 3.88
CA LYS A 153 3.62 -0.54 4.35
C LYS A 153 3.07 -1.02 5.69
N ILE A 154 2.81 -0.11 6.63
CA ILE A 154 2.21 -0.47 7.92
C ILE A 154 0.80 -1.01 7.70
N ALA A 155 0.00 -0.37 6.85
CA ALA A 155 -1.37 -0.79 6.56
C ALA A 155 -1.45 -2.18 5.91
N LEU A 156 -0.55 -2.51 4.98
CA LEU A 156 -0.50 -3.84 4.36
C LEU A 156 -0.10 -4.96 5.33
N MET A 157 0.68 -4.61 6.35
CA MET A 157 1.16 -5.57 7.37
C MET A 157 0.18 -5.73 8.54
N ASP A 158 -0.93 -4.99 8.53
CA ASP A 158 -2.04 -5.16 9.46
C ASP A 158 -2.92 -6.33 8.99
N ASN A 159 -2.93 -7.41 9.77
CA ASN A 159 -3.69 -8.61 9.45
C ASN A 159 -5.21 -8.38 9.36
N HIS A 160 -5.75 -7.25 9.83
CA HIS A 160 -7.17 -6.89 9.64
C HIS A 160 -7.45 -6.28 8.25
N VAL A 161 -6.40 -5.81 7.55
CA VAL A 161 -6.50 -5.28 6.18
C VAL A 161 -6.28 -6.41 5.18
N VAL A 162 -5.19 -7.14 5.30
CA VAL A 162 -4.90 -8.32 4.47
C VAL A 162 -3.96 -9.22 5.24
N VAL A 163 -4.21 -10.53 5.20
CA VAL A 163 -3.33 -11.45 5.91
C VAL A 163 -2.12 -11.84 5.08
N GLY A 164 -1.10 -12.37 5.75
CA GLY A 164 -0.01 -13.08 5.07
C GLY A 164 1.08 -12.20 4.45
N VAL A 165 0.76 -10.94 4.13
CA VAL A 165 1.73 -9.94 3.63
C VAL A 165 2.55 -9.40 4.80
N GLY A 166 3.76 -9.92 5.00
CA GLY A 166 4.67 -9.45 6.05
C GLY A 166 5.72 -8.46 5.54
N ASN A 167 6.85 -8.40 6.23
CA ASN A 167 7.85 -7.36 6.01
C ASN A 167 8.55 -7.51 4.65
N ILE A 168 8.80 -8.75 4.24
CA ILE A 168 9.49 -9.06 2.99
C ILE A 168 8.57 -8.71 1.83
N TYR A 169 7.41 -9.37 1.76
CA TYR A 169 6.52 -9.24 0.62
C TYR A 169 5.90 -7.85 0.51
N ALA A 170 5.61 -7.15 1.63
CA ALA A 170 5.20 -5.75 1.54
C ALA A 170 6.29 -4.85 0.94
N THR A 171 7.56 -5.07 1.31
CA THR A 171 8.68 -4.26 0.80
C THR A 171 8.86 -4.49 -0.70
N GLU A 172 8.89 -5.75 -1.12
CA GLU A 172 9.07 -6.12 -2.53
C GLU A 172 7.88 -5.65 -3.40
N SER A 173 6.64 -5.85 -2.94
CA SER A 173 5.47 -5.38 -3.69
C SER A 173 5.49 -3.87 -3.89
N LEU A 174 5.80 -3.10 -2.85
CA LEU A 174 5.88 -1.64 -2.93
C LEU A 174 7.03 -1.15 -3.82
N PHE A 175 8.17 -1.85 -3.79
CA PHE A 175 9.31 -1.58 -4.67
C PHE A 175 8.94 -1.76 -6.14
N ASN A 176 8.30 -2.88 -6.47
CA ASN A 176 7.93 -3.21 -7.86
C ASN A 176 6.91 -2.25 -8.47
N VAL A 177 6.01 -1.68 -7.66
CA VAL A 177 5.04 -0.68 -8.15
C VAL A 177 5.50 0.78 -7.96
N GLY A 178 6.71 1.01 -7.45
CA GLY A 178 7.25 2.37 -7.29
C GLY A 178 6.53 3.22 -6.24
N ILE A 179 5.99 2.61 -5.17
CA ILE A 179 5.29 3.33 -4.10
C ILE A 179 6.19 3.43 -2.86
N HIS A 180 6.36 4.65 -2.33
CA HIS A 180 7.14 4.86 -1.10
C HIS A 180 6.49 4.16 0.10
N PRO A 181 7.22 3.41 0.94
CA PRO A 181 6.62 2.62 2.03
C PRO A 181 5.94 3.47 3.10
N ALA A 182 6.41 4.70 3.31
CA ALA A 182 5.81 5.67 4.22
C ALA A 182 4.73 6.57 3.59
N GLN A 183 4.37 6.38 2.31
CA GLN A 183 3.23 7.09 1.72
C GLN A 183 1.99 6.80 2.55
N PRO A 184 1.22 7.80 3.03
CA PRO A 184 0.00 7.51 3.77
C PRO A 184 -0.92 6.57 2.97
N ALA A 185 -1.57 5.63 3.65
CA ALA A 185 -2.36 4.60 3.00
C ALA A 185 -3.59 5.18 2.28
N GLY A 186 -4.28 6.12 2.91
CA GLY A 186 -5.47 6.80 2.35
C GLY A 186 -5.17 7.74 1.18
N ASP A 187 -3.89 7.94 0.90
CA ASP A 187 -3.34 8.86 -0.09
C ASP A 187 -3.07 8.16 -1.45
N LEU A 188 -3.19 6.83 -1.52
CA LEU A 188 -2.98 6.09 -2.77
C LEU A 188 -4.17 6.29 -3.72
N THR A 189 -3.87 6.55 -5.00
CA THR A 189 -4.90 6.59 -6.05
C THR A 189 -5.42 5.19 -6.35
N MET A 190 -6.63 5.10 -6.93
CA MET A 190 -7.21 3.81 -7.31
C MET A 190 -6.30 3.01 -8.25
N GLN A 191 -5.67 3.67 -9.23
CA GLN A 191 -4.72 3.03 -10.15
C GLN A 191 -3.47 2.48 -9.42
N GLN A 192 -2.99 3.16 -8.38
CA GLN A 192 -1.89 2.65 -7.55
C GLN A 192 -2.32 1.42 -6.76
N ILE A 193 -3.54 1.44 -6.22
CA ILE A 193 -4.11 0.33 -5.45
C ILE A 193 -4.31 -0.90 -6.34
N GLU A 194 -4.85 -0.75 -7.55
CA GLU A 194 -5.02 -1.83 -8.52
C GLU A 194 -3.67 -2.51 -8.84
N LYS A 195 -2.66 -1.72 -9.20
CA LYS A 195 -1.30 -2.23 -9.46
C LYS A 195 -0.73 -2.95 -8.25
N LEU A 196 -0.92 -2.39 -7.05
CA LEU A 196 -0.43 -2.97 -5.81
C LEU A 196 -1.10 -4.32 -5.49
N VAL A 197 -2.41 -4.45 -5.67
CA VAL A 197 -3.13 -5.72 -5.46
C VAL A 197 -2.64 -6.79 -6.43
N ILE A 198 -2.52 -6.45 -7.72
CA ILE A 198 -1.99 -7.36 -8.74
C ILE A 198 -0.59 -7.82 -8.36
N GLU A 199 0.27 -6.88 -7.94
CA GLU A 199 1.65 -7.17 -7.61
C GLU A 199 1.81 -8.02 -6.34
N ILE A 200 1.01 -7.76 -5.31
CA ILE A 200 0.97 -8.59 -4.10
C ILE A 200 0.62 -10.03 -4.46
N LYS A 201 -0.44 -10.22 -5.26
CA LYS A 201 -0.85 -11.56 -5.72
C LYS A 201 0.26 -12.25 -6.51
N ARG A 202 0.89 -11.52 -7.44
CA ARG A 202 1.98 -12.03 -8.29
C ARG A 202 3.17 -12.49 -7.46
N ILE A 203 3.66 -11.64 -6.54
CA ILE A 203 4.81 -11.96 -5.69
C ILE A 203 4.52 -13.13 -4.78
N LEU A 204 3.37 -13.15 -4.10
CA LEU A 204 3.05 -14.23 -3.16
C LEU A 204 2.91 -15.57 -3.90
N LYS A 205 2.27 -15.58 -5.08
CA LYS A 205 2.20 -16.78 -5.91
C LYS A 205 3.60 -17.25 -6.33
N SER A 206 4.43 -16.35 -6.85
CA SER A 206 5.81 -16.67 -7.23
C SER A 206 6.65 -17.17 -6.05
N ALA A 207 6.42 -16.63 -4.85
CA ALA A 207 7.10 -17.07 -3.65
C ALA A 207 6.67 -18.48 -3.24
N ILE A 208 5.38 -18.80 -3.31
CA ILE A 208 4.88 -20.16 -3.06
C ILE A 208 5.47 -21.15 -4.06
N ASP A 209 5.46 -20.81 -5.35
CA ASP A 209 5.99 -21.65 -6.43
C ASP A 209 7.50 -21.93 -6.26
N LEU A 210 8.25 -21.00 -5.65
CA LEU A 210 9.68 -21.11 -5.35
C LEU A 210 9.99 -21.65 -3.94
N GLY A 211 8.99 -22.16 -3.21
CA GLY A 211 9.16 -22.74 -1.87
C GLY A 211 9.38 -21.72 -0.75
N GLY A 212 9.07 -20.45 -0.98
CA GLY A 212 9.24 -19.34 -0.06
C GLY A 212 10.68 -18.82 0.02
N SER A 213 10.95 -18.04 1.06
CA SER A 213 12.25 -17.45 1.38
C SER A 213 12.88 -18.10 2.60
N THR A 214 14.12 -18.55 2.46
CA THR A 214 14.98 -19.07 3.53
C THR A 214 15.82 -17.94 4.11
N LEU A 215 15.31 -17.26 5.13
CA LEU A 215 16.10 -16.26 5.86
C LEU A 215 16.65 -16.85 7.16
N ARG A 216 17.99 -16.97 7.23
CA ARG A 216 18.85 -17.38 8.35
C ARG A 216 18.56 -18.75 8.98
N ASP A 217 17.31 -19.09 9.31
CA ASP A 217 16.96 -20.27 10.12
C ASP A 217 15.70 -21.04 9.63
N TYR A 218 15.08 -20.67 8.50
CA TYR A 218 13.87 -21.33 7.99
C TYR A 218 14.20 -22.36 6.90
N SER A 219 13.77 -23.62 7.09
CA SER A 219 13.68 -24.65 6.06
C SER A 219 12.26 -25.24 6.06
N ASN A 220 11.82 -25.83 4.96
CA ASN A 220 10.55 -26.59 4.96
C ASN A 220 10.65 -27.86 5.83
N ALA A 221 9.55 -28.61 5.98
CA ALA A 221 9.55 -29.79 6.84
C ALA A 221 10.43 -30.95 6.34
N MET A 222 10.83 -30.91 5.06
CA MET A 222 11.77 -31.84 4.44
C MET A 222 13.23 -31.37 4.56
N GLY A 223 13.49 -30.20 5.15
CA GLY A 223 14.83 -29.63 5.28
C GLY A 223 15.34 -28.89 4.04
N GLU A 224 14.49 -28.64 3.05
CA GLU A 224 14.84 -27.92 1.84
C GLU A 224 14.74 -26.40 2.03
N ASN A 225 15.61 -25.67 1.33
CA ASN A 225 15.61 -24.21 1.32
C ASN A 225 14.69 -23.70 0.19
N GLY A 226 13.84 -22.74 0.50
CA GLY A 226 13.17 -21.90 -0.51
C GLY A 226 14.15 -20.98 -1.24
N TYR A 227 13.91 -20.75 -2.53
CA TYR A 227 14.82 -20.02 -3.42
C TYR A 227 14.43 -18.55 -3.61
N PHE A 228 13.28 -18.10 -3.08
CA PHE A 228 12.78 -16.76 -3.32
C PHE A 228 13.71 -15.66 -2.78
N GLN A 229 14.58 -15.93 -1.80
CA GLN A 229 15.52 -14.89 -1.33
C GLN A 229 16.46 -14.37 -2.43
N GLN A 230 16.71 -15.16 -3.47
CA GLN A 230 17.59 -14.80 -4.58
C GLN A 230 16.93 -13.79 -5.55
N THR A 231 15.60 -13.62 -5.46
CA THR A 231 14.83 -12.72 -6.32
C THR A 231 14.55 -11.37 -5.65
N LEU A 232 14.99 -11.16 -4.41
CA LEU A 232 14.71 -9.95 -3.63
C LEU A 232 15.41 -8.73 -4.22
N LEU A 233 14.62 -7.68 -4.49
CA LEU A 233 15.08 -6.47 -5.16
C LEU A 233 15.36 -5.33 -4.18
N ALA A 234 14.70 -5.31 -3.01
CA ALA A 234 14.89 -4.27 -2.00
C ALA A 234 15.11 -4.80 -0.59
N TYR A 235 14.38 -5.82 -0.16
CA TYR A 235 14.45 -6.32 1.20
C TYR A 235 15.85 -6.82 1.56
N GLY A 236 16.41 -6.32 2.67
CA GLY A 236 17.75 -6.71 3.14
C GLY A 236 18.90 -6.05 2.38
N ARG A 237 18.63 -5.25 1.35
CA ARG A 237 19.62 -4.64 0.44
C ARG A 237 19.90 -3.17 0.74
N ALA A 238 19.72 -2.75 1.99
CA ALA A 238 19.98 -1.37 2.41
C ALA A 238 21.45 -1.00 2.17
N GLY A 239 21.71 0.14 1.52
CA GLY A 239 23.06 0.56 1.14
C GLY A 239 23.57 -0.03 -0.19
N GLU A 240 22.85 -0.96 -0.81
CA GLU A 240 23.17 -1.45 -2.15
C GLU A 240 22.57 -0.56 -3.25
N MET A 241 23.01 -0.76 -4.49
CA MET A 241 22.51 -0.04 -5.66
C MET A 241 21.15 -0.59 -6.10
N CYS A 242 20.19 0.30 -6.35
CA CYS A 242 18.89 -0.05 -6.91
C CYS A 242 19.03 -0.69 -8.29
N VAL A 243 18.37 -1.83 -8.50
CA VAL A 243 18.42 -2.58 -9.77
C VAL A 243 17.81 -1.84 -10.97
N ASN A 244 16.97 -0.82 -10.70
CA ASN A 244 16.24 -0.09 -11.74
C ASN A 244 16.91 1.23 -12.15
N CYS A 245 17.65 1.88 -11.25
CA CYS A 245 18.17 3.24 -11.47
C CYS A 245 19.52 3.52 -10.83
N GLU A 246 20.15 2.50 -10.24
CA GLU A 246 21.48 2.59 -9.60
C GLU A 246 21.56 3.56 -8.40
N THR A 247 20.46 4.21 -7.99
CA THR A 247 20.46 4.99 -6.75
C THR A 247 20.62 4.07 -5.54
N THR A 248 21.42 4.47 -4.55
CA THR A 248 21.59 3.69 -3.31
C THR A 248 20.26 3.51 -2.59
N LEU A 249 19.95 2.27 -2.21
CA LEU A 249 18.76 1.91 -1.46
C LEU A 249 18.86 2.44 -0.03
N GLU A 250 17.84 3.17 0.40
CA GLU A 250 17.72 3.71 1.74
C GLU A 250 16.94 2.76 2.64
N ASN A 251 17.09 2.94 3.94
CA ASN A 251 16.34 2.20 4.94
C ASN A 251 15.74 3.14 5.97
N LEU A 252 14.46 2.96 6.27
CA LEU A 252 13.76 3.67 7.33
C LEU A 252 13.03 2.68 8.24
N LYS A 253 12.70 3.10 9.45
CA LYS A 253 12.00 2.27 10.44
C LYS A 253 10.51 2.65 10.49
N LEU A 254 9.62 1.76 10.02
CA LEU A 254 8.17 1.92 10.12
C LEU A 254 7.59 0.86 11.05
N GLY A 255 6.82 1.27 12.06
CA GLY A 255 6.22 0.32 13.01
C GLY A 255 7.26 -0.61 13.65
N GLN A 256 8.44 -0.09 13.98
CA GLN A 256 9.60 -0.82 14.49
C GLN A 256 10.25 -1.84 13.52
N ARG A 257 9.88 -1.83 12.23
CA ARG A 257 10.43 -2.75 11.21
C ARG A 257 11.24 -2.01 10.15
N ALA A 258 12.34 -2.62 9.74
CA ALA A 258 13.19 -2.12 8.66
C ALA A 258 12.41 -2.10 7.34
N SER A 259 12.55 -1.01 6.60
CA SER A 259 11.84 -0.74 5.35
C SER A 259 12.81 -0.16 4.36
N VAL A 260 13.33 -1.03 3.51
CA VAL A 260 14.24 -0.67 2.43
C VAL A 260 13.44 -0.17 1.24
N PHE A 261 13.89 0.90 0.60
CA PHE A 261 13.23 1.48 -0.57
C PHE A 261 14.26 2.25 -1.42
N CYS A 262 13.91 2.50 -2.68
CA CYS A 262 14.71 3.38 -3.54
C CYS A 262 14.14 4.81 -3.48
N PRO A 263 14.90 5.82 -3.05
CA PRO A 263 14.40 7.19 -2.96
C PRO A 263 14.03 7.78 -4.34
N GLN A 264 14.68 7.30 -5.41
CA GLN A 264 14.43 7.76 -6.78
C GLN A 264 13.26 7.04 -7.45
N CYS A 265 13.15 5.72 -7.32
CA CYS A 265 12.05 4.94 -7.92
C CYS A 265 10.75 5.03 -7.11
N GLN A 266 10.85 5.26 -5.80
CA GLN A 266 9.73 5.33 -4.88
C GLN A 266 9.73 6.66 -4.14
N PRO A 267 9.64 7.82 -4.82
CA PRO A 267 9.66 9.11 -4.14
C PRO A 267 8.44 9.26 -3.22
N LEU A 268 8.64 9.77 -2.01
CA LEU A 268 7.52 10.12 -1.13
C LEU A 268 6.75 11.28 -1.75
N LYS A 269 5.51 11.02 -2.16
CA LYS A 269 4.66 12.07 -2.72
C LYS A 269 3.98 12.77 -1.55
N LYS A 270 4.24 14.07 -1.40
CA LYS A 270 3.28 14.91 -0.68
C LYS A 270 2.03 14.91 -1.55
N LEU A 271 0.98 14.23 -1.11
CA LEU A 271 -0.31 14.62 -1.62
C LEU A 271 -0.43 16.10 -1.28
N LYS A 272 -0.75 16.90 -2.30
CA LYS A 272 -1.44 18.15 -2.03
C LYS A 272 -2.51 17.76 -1.04
N SER A 273 -2.54 18.42 0.12
CA SER A 273 -3.74 18.41 0.94
C SER A 273 -4.93 18.33 -0.01
N LEU A 274 -5.91 17.49 0.30
CA LEU A 274 -7.28 17.81 -0.05
C LEU A 274 -7.55 19.19 0.56
N ASN A 275 -7.00 20.23 -0.06
CA ASN A 275 -7.68 21.48 -0.19
C ASN A 275 -9.03 21.03 -0.75
N PHE A 276 -10.08 21.40 -0.05
CA PHE A 276 -11.40 21.61 -0.60
C PHE A 276 -11.34 22.61 -1.78
N LEU A 277 -10.52 22.35 -2.80
CA LEU A 277 -10.25 23.16 -3.98
C LEU A 277 -10.10 22.27 -5.23
N GLU A 278 -10.61 21.04 -5.23
CA GLU A 278 -10.84 20.27 -6.46
C GLU A 278 -12.30 20.28 -6.93
N GLU A 279 -13.12 21.19 -6.40
CA GLU A 279 -14.32 21.67 -7.12
C GLU A 279 -14.08 22.99 -7.87
N ASP A 280 -12.95 23.68 -7.62
CA ASP A 280 -12.77 25.05 -8.09
C ASP A 280 -12.19 25.17 -9.53
N ASN A 281 -11.92 24.03 -10.18
CA ASN A 281 -11.34 24.00 -11.53
C ASN A 281 -12.38 24.10 -12.67
N MET A 282 -13.64 24.43 -12.34
CA MET A 282 -14.67 24.81 -13.31
C MET A 282 -15.00 26.31 -13.27
N GLN A 283 -14.20 27.15 -12.59
CA GLN A 283 -14.36 28.60 -12.71
C GLN A 283 -13.92 29.07 -14.11
N THR A 284 -14.89 29.46 -14.92
CA THR A 284 -14.66 30.15 -16.19
C THR A 284 -15.15 31.59 -16.11
N ALA A 285 -14.50 32.49 -16.84
CA ALA A 285 -14.84 33.90 -16.86
C ALA A 285 -14.90 34.39 -18.30
N ILE A 286 -15.84 35.28 -18.60
CA ILE A 286 -15.84 36.03 -19.86
C ILE A 286 -15.18 37.37 -19.57
N VAL A 287 -14.02 37.59 -20.18
CA VAL A 287 -13.18 38.76 -19.91
C VAL A 287 -12.93 39.55 -21.19
N ARG A 288 -12.92 40.87 -21.06
CA ARG A 288 -12.38 41.77 -22.07
C ARG A 288 -11.24 42.60 -21.50
N HIS A 289 -10.28 42.96 -22.34
CA HIS A 289 -9.13 43.74 -21.94
C HIS A 289 -8.62 44.70 -23.03
N ILE A 290 -7.90 45.72 -22.59
CA ILE A 290 -7.08 46.60 -23.42
C ILE A 290 -5.65 46.45 -22.92
N LEU A 291 -4.75 46.04 -23.81
CA LEU A 291 -3.33 45.93 -23.53
C LEU A 291 -2.59 47.08 -24.23
N VAL A 292 -1.83 47.87 -23.49
CA VAL A 292 -0.96 48.92 -24.02
C VAL A 292 0.45 48.80 -23.46
N LYS A 293 1.46 49.25 -24.20
CA LYS A 293 2.85 49.19 -23.74
C LYS A 293 3.18 50.26 -22.68
N ASP A 294 2.53 51.41 -22.80
CA ASP A 294 2.79 52.60 -21.98
C ASP A 294 1.79 52.75 -20.82
N LYS A 295 2.30 53.14 -19.65
CA LYS A 295 1.49 53.28 -18.43
C LYS A 295 0.59 54.51 -18.48
N ASP A 296 1.10 55.63 -18.97
CA ASP A 296 0.37 56.90 -18.99
C ASP A 296 -0.80 56.82 -19.96
N LEU A 297 -0.59 56.15 -21.11
CA LEU A 297 -1.67 55.81 -22.03
C LEU A 297 -2.73 54.93 -21.35
N ALA A 298 -2.33 53.94 -20.55
CA ALA A 298 -3.28 53.09 -19.83
C ALA A 298 -4.12 53.90 -18.82
N GLU A 299 -3.51 54.82 -18.08
CA GLU A 299 -4.23 55.70 -17.15
C GLU A 299 -5.18 56.67 -17.86
N GLN A 300 -4.78 57.22 -19.02
CA GLN A 300 -5.66 58.06 -19.83
C GLN A 300 -6.87 57.28 -20.35
N LEU A 301 -6.65 56.06 -20.84
CA LEU A 301 -7.74 55.20 -21.31
C LEU A 301 -8.67 54.79 -20.17
N LYS A 302 -8.14 54.52 -18.98
CA LYS A 302 -8.94 54.26 -17.78
C LYS A 302 -9.87 55.43 -17.45
N LYS A 303 -9.36 56.67 -17.44
CA LYS A 303 -10.19 57.86 -17.20
C LYS A 303 -11.31 58.00 -18.23
N LYS A 304 -11.01 57.76 -19.52
CA LYS A 304 -12.00 57.79 -20.60
C LYS A 304 -13.08 56.72 -20.43
N LEU A 305 -12.71 55.50 -20.03
CA LEU A 305 -13.66 54.43 -19.77
C LEU A 305 -14.54 54.74 -18.55
N GLN A 306 -13.97 55.33 -17.49
CA GLN A 306 -14.72 55.77 -16.32
C GLN A 306 -15.67 56.93 -16.63
N SER A 307 -15.36 57.77 -17.63
CA SER A 307 -16.26 58.82 -18.13
C SER A 307 -17.27 58.32 -19.16
N GLY A 308 -17.44 57.01 -19.33
CA GLY A 308 -18.47 56.41 -20.20
C GLY A 308 -18.08 56.19 -21.66
N ALA A 309 -16.79 56.25 -22.01
CA ALA A 309 -16.35 55.91 -23.37
C ALA A 309 -16.58 54.42 -23.69
N ASP A 310 -16.84 54.13 -24.97
CA ASP A 310 -17.06 52.77 -25.47
C ASP A 310 -15.77 51.93 -25.41
N PHE A 311 -15.80 50.88 -24.58
CA PHE A 311 -14.69 49.95 -24.39
C PHE A 311 -14.24 49.28 -25.68
N ALA A 312 -15.16 48.82 -26.51
CA ALA A 312 -14.83 48.09 -27.74
C ALA A 312 -14.18 49.00 -28.78
N LYS A 313 -14.59 50.28 -28.85
CA LYS A 313 -13.94 51.29 -29.70
C LYS A 313 -12.51 51.58 -29.24
N LEU A 314 -12.31 51.82 -27.94
CA LEU A 314 -10.96 52.05 -27.40
C LEU A 314 -10.06 50.83 -27.54
N ALA A 315 -10.60 49.62 -27.35
CA ALA A 315 -9.85 48.39 -27.54
C ALA A 315 -9.40 48.20 -29.00
N LYS A 316 -10.27 48.45 -29.98
CA LYS A 316 -9.92 48.38 -31.41
C LYS A 316 -8.86 49.41 -31.80
N GLN A 317 -8.88 50.58 -31.18
CA GLN A 317 -8.00 51.69 -31.53
C GLN A 317 -6.63 51.61 -30.86
N TYR A 318 -6.56 51.17 -29.59
CA TYR A 318 -5.34 51.29 -28.78
C TYR A 318 -4.75 49.96 -28.30
N SER A 319 -5.51 48.86 -28.27
CA SER A 319 -5.01 47.60 -27.73
C SER A 319 -4.00 46.94 -28.67
N THR A 320 -2.85 46.53 -28.15
CA THR A 320 -1.83 45.77 -28.90
C THR A 320 -2.07 44.25 -28.87
N CYS A 321 -3.15 43.78 -28.24
CA CYS A 321 -3.51 42.36 -28.23
C CYS A 321 -4.34 41.98 -29.46
N ASN A 322 -4.25 40.72 -29.90
CA ASN A 322 -5.08 40.19 -30.99
C ASN A 322 -6.59 40.30 -30.74
N SER A 323 -7.00 40.39 -29.47
CA SER A 323 -8.38 40.64 -29.04
C SER A 323 -8.91 42.02 -29.47
N ALA A 324 -8.03 42.97 -29.82
CA ALA A 324 -8.39 44.32 -30.27
C ALA A 324 -9.44 44.29 -31.39
N LYS A 325 -9.27 43.42 -32.40
CA LYS A 325 -10.20 43.28 -33.53
C LYS A 325 -11.62 42.90 -33.09
N ARG A 326 -11.75 42.19 -31.97
CA ARG A 326 -13.01 41.79 -31.33
C ARG A 326 -13.44 42.74 -30.21
N GLY A 327 -12.95 43.98 -30.19
CA GLY A 327 -13.30 44.95 -29.14
C GLY A 327 -12.68 44.63 -27.77
N GLY A 328 -11.57 43.88 -27.76
CA GLY A 328 -10.86 43.50 -26.54
C GLY A 328 -11.34 42.20 -25.89
N GLU A 329 -12.33 41.52 -26.48
CA GLU A 329 -12.86 40.27 -25.92
C GLU A 329 -11.83 39.14 -26.01
N LEU A 330 -11.49 38.55 -24.86
CA LEU A 330 -10.66 37.35 -24.77
C LEU A 330 -11.49 36.07 -24.99
N GLY A 331 -12.79 36.15 -24.73
CA GLY A 331 -13.70 34.99 -24.75
C GLY A 331 -13.80 34.34 -23.37
N GLU A 332 -14.21 33.08 -23.35
CA GLU A 332 -14.22 32.26 -22.14
C GLU A 332 -12.78 31.85 -21.77
N VAL A 333 -12.36 32.23 -20.57
CA VAL A 333 -11.05 31.88 -20.01
C VAL A 333 -11.23 31.05 -18.76
N LYS A 334 -10.42 30.00 -18.62
CA LYS A 334 -10.38 29.16 -17.43
C LYS A 334 -9.31 29.65 -16.46
N LYS A 335 -9.54 29.46 -15.16
CA LYS A 335 -8.56 29.75 -14.11
C LYS A 335 -7.24 29.04 -14.41
N GLY A 336 -6.14 29.79 -14.44
CA GLY A 336 -4.81 29.32 -14.80
C GLY A 336 -4.43 29.45 -16.30
N GLN A 337 -5.32 29.90 -17.18
CA GLN A 337 -5.00 30.10 -18.61
C GLN A 337 -4.37 31.47 -18.92
N LEU A 338 -4.50 32.44 -18.02
CA LEU A 338 -3.93 33.78 -18.20
C LEU A 338 -2.60 33.93 -17.45
N VAL A 339 -1.85 34.99 -17.77
CA VAL A 339 -0.62 35.34 -17.02
C VAL A 339 -0.97 35.50 -15.53
N PRO A 340 -0.17 34.97 -14.58
CA PRO A 340 -0.58 34.84 -13.18
C PRO A 340 -1.16 36.10 -12.52
N VAL A 341 -0.61 37.28 -12.82
CA VAL A 341 -1.10 38.57 -12.30
C VAL A 341 -2.46 38.98 -12.87
N ILE A 342 -2.76 38.59 -14.11
CA ILE A 342 -4.04 38.85 -14.79
C ILE A 342 -5.07 37.80 -14.34
N ASP A 343 -4.67 36.54 -14.28
CA ASP A 343 -5.50 35.42 -13.82
C ASP A 343 -6.03 35.68 -12.41
N LYS A 344 -5.13 36.09 -11.49
CA LYS A 344 -5.50 36.47 -10.13
C LYS A 344 -6.56 37.56 -10.10
N VAL A 345 -6.41 38.62 -10.91
CA VAL A 345 -7.37 39.74 -10.94
C VAL A 345 -8.71 39.28 -11.52
N VAL A 346 -8.71 38.51 -12.60
CA VAL A 346 -9.94 38.02 -13.25
C VAL A 346 -10.80 37.19 -12.28
N PHE A 347 -10.19 36.37 -11.44
CA PHE A 347 -10.92 35.49 -10.52
C PHE A 347 -11.11 36.05 -9.11
N THR A 348 -10.60 37.24 -8.79
CA THR A 348 -10.79 37.89 -7.47
C THR A 348 -11.51 39.23 -7.51
N ALA A 349 -11.44 39.97 -8.61
CA ALA A 349 -12.07 41.29 -8.73
C ALA A 349 -13.60 41.23 -8.83
N ALA A 350 -14.25 42.36 -8.60
CA ALA A 350 -15.69 42.52 -8.81
C ALA A 350 -16.03 42.47 -10.31
N GLU A 351 -17.15 41.81 -10.64
CA GLU A 351 -17.66 41.75 -12.02
C GLU A 351 -18.20 43.11 -12.46
N ARG A 352 -18.11 43.40 -13.76
CA ARG A 352 -18.53 44.65 -14.41
C ARG A 352 -17.86 45.91 -13.84
N VAL A 353 -16.71 45.73 -13.20
CA VAL A 353 -15.85 46.82 -12.72
C VAL A 353 -14.55 46.82 -13.50
N LEU A 354 -14.17 47.99 -14.00
CA LEU A 354 -12.90 48.19 -14.69
C LEU A 354 -11.73 48.05 -13.72
N GLN A 355 -10.82 47.14 -14.02
CA GLN A 355 -9.61 46.84 -13.25
C GLN A 355 -8.37 47.33 -14.01
N GLY A 356 -7.35 47.78 -13.26
CA GLY A 356 -6.07 48.22 -13.81
C GLY A 356 -5.78 49.72 -13.66
N PRO A 357 -4.65 50.20 -14.22
CA PRO A 357 -3.70 49.46 -15.05
C PRO A 357 -2.92 48.39 -14.28
N ILE A 358 -2.93 47.14 -14.76
CA ILE A 358 -2.16 46.03 -14.17
C ILE A 358 -0.93 45.75 -15.04
N LYS A 359 0.25 45.78 -14.44
CA LYS A 359 1.51 45.51 -15.15
C LYS A 359 1.72 43.99 -15.33
N SER A 360 2.04 43.57 -16.55
CA SER A 360 2.54 42.23 -16.87
C SER A 360 3.77 42.32 -17.78
N GLN A 361 4.36 41.17 -18.11
CA GLN A 361 5.49 41.08 -19.05
C GLN A 361 5.16 41.63 -20.46
N PHE A 362 3.88 41.76 -20.81
CA PHE A 362 3.44 42.24 -22.12
C PHE A 362 3.07 43.72 -22.16
N GLY A 363 3.06 44.41 -21.01
CA GLY A 363 2.63 45.81 -20.88
C GLY A 363 1.61 46.02 -19.76
N TYR A 364 0.75 47.02 -19.90
CA TYR A 364 -0.29 47.39 -18.95
C TYR A 364 -1.68 47.00 -19.45
N HIS A 365 -2.44 46.35 -18.58
CA HIS A 365 -3.77 45.83 -18.90
C HIS A 365 -4.85 46.63 -18.17
N LEU A 366 -5.86 47.05 -18.91
CA LEU A 366 -7.16 47.43 -18.39
C LEU A 366 -8.12 46.28 -18.64
N LEU A 367 -8.75 45.74 -17.61
CA LEU A 367 -9.52 44.50 -17.68
C LEU A 367 -10.93 44.74 -17.16
N GLU A 368 -11.90 44.05 -17.73
CA GLU A 368 -13.25 44.00 -17.20
C GLU A 368 -13.76 42.57 -17.29
N VAL A 369 -14.12 42.03 -16.12
CA VAL A 369 -14.75 40.71 -16.00
C VAL A 369 -16.24 40.90 -16.22
N LYS A 370 -16.81 40.37 -17.31
CA LYS A 370 -18.24 40.54 -17.59
C LYS A 370 -19.10 39.67 -16.69
N PHE A 371 -18.73 38.39 -16.60
CA PHE A 371 -19.43 37.36 -15.83
C PHE A 371 -18.45 36.24 -15.47
N ARG A 372 -18.59 35.65 -14.28
CA ARG A 372 -17.96 34.37 -13.93
C ARG A 372 -19.02 33.26 -13.84
N MET A 373 -18.65 32.08 -14.31
CA MET A 373 -19.45 30.87 -14.25
C MET A 373 -18.66 29.87 -13.41
N GLY A 374 -19.26 29.33 -12.35
CA GLY A 374 -18.57 28.37 -11.45
C GLY A 374 -18.66 28.68 -9.94
N SER A 375 -19.79 29.22 -9.48
CA SER A 375 -20.13 29.27 -8.06
C SER A 375 -21.60 28.87 -7.93
N LEU A 376 -21.87 27.60 -7.64
CA LEU A 376 -23.08 27.28 -6.89
C LEU A 376 -22.88 27.89 -5.50
N ARG A 377 -23.83 28.72 -5.07
CA ARG A 377 -23.87 29.26 -3.71
C ARG A 377 -24.12 28.16 -2.69
#